data_AF-A0A2E4N2S0-F1
#
_entry.id   AF-A0A2E4N2S0-F1
#
_cell.length_a   1.000
_cell.length_b   1.000
_cell.length_c   1.000
_cell.angle_alpha   90.00
_cell.angle_beta   90.00
_cell.angle_gamma   90.00
#
_symmetry.space_group_name_H-M   'P 1'
#
loop_
_entity.id
_entity.type
_entity.pdbx_description
1 polymer ?
#
loop_
_entity_poly.entity_id
_entity_poly.type
_entity_poly.pdbx_seq_one_letter_code
_entity_poly.pdbx_strand_id
1 'polypeptide(L)'
;MGKQSVKTTNKYNLPSVFERFDKANAHTKGGADYSVTGLIDSPRVHRLRAKHHEEREEDLSEKAWSILGTAVHAILEGGAEPEQIVEERFHAEIPCADKTVTVSGQVDLQTPTSHGYIISDYKTTGAFAVQANPEGKPEHIKQLNCYAALARLNEVEVAGLEIIAIVRDWTASGAERSSDYPVAPIVRIPIEMWDEEVAYQYLVDRAEAHIQKDLPECSFEEMWARPPVYAVHELAKSGELRKRASKLFDNQTDAEAMSLGLSGSQVVERPRKFARCEGGYCGVSQWCEQYKSIKEK
;
A
#
# COMPACT_ATOMS: atom_id res chain seq x y z
N MET A 1 -14.64 22.92 4.32
CA MET A 1 -14.85 22.16 3.07
C MET A 1 -15.50 20.84 3.43
N GLY A 2 -16.64 20.50 2.83
CA GLY A 2 -17.45 19.33 3.20
C GLY A 2 -16.70 18.02 2.98
N LYS A 3 -17.00 17.01 3.82
CA LYS A 3 -16.54 15.63 3.64
C LYS A 3 -16.97 15.15 2.25
N GLN A 4 -16.04 15.12 1.30
CA GLN A 4 -16.30 14.60 -0.05
C GLN A 4 -16.33 13.07 0.05
N SER A 5 -17.54 12.50 0.10
CA SER A 5 -17.74 11.05 0.06
C SER A 5 -18.04 10.62 -1.37
N VAL A 6 -17.28 9.63 -1.87
CA VAL A 6 -17.55 8.93 -3.14
C VAL A 6 -18.98 8.38 -3.13
N LYS A 7 -19.62 8.28 -4.31
CA LYS A 7 -20.96 7.70 -4.40
C LYS A 7 -20.92 6.23 -3.99
N THR A 8 -21.54 5.91 -2.86
CA THR A 8 -21.58 4.54 -2.33
C THR A 8 -22.74 3.75 -2.95
N THR A 9 -22.47 2.52 -3.42
CA THR A 9 -23.50 1.56 -3.89
C THR A 9 -23.69 0.40 -2.91
N ASN A 10 -24.83 -0.29 -2.98
CA ASN A 10 -25.12 -1.48 -2.19
C ASN A 10 -25.63 -2.63 -3.09
N LYS A 11 -24.78 -3.11 -3.99
CA LYS A 11 -25.11 -4.12 -5.01
C LYS A 11 -25.51 -5.47 -4.42
N TYR A 12 -25.05 -5.76 -3.21
CA TYR A 12 -25.27 -7.04 -2.52
C TYR A 12 -26.37 -6.99 -1.46
N ASN A 13 -27.15 -5.90 -1.41
CA ASN A 13 -28.24 -5.72 -0.45
C ASN A 13 -27.80 -5.96 1.01
N LEU A 14 -26.63 -5.43 1.37
CA LEU A 14 -26.08 -5.49 2.71
C LEU A 14 -27.02 -4.76 3.70
N PRO A 15 -27.10 -5.20 4.96
CA PRO A 15 -27.92 -4.54 5.96
C PRO A 15 -27.59 -3.04 6.10
N SER A 16 -28.62 -2.21 6.32
CA SER A 16 -28.48 -0.74 6.39
C SER A 16 -27.53 -0.22 7.48
N VAL A 17 -27.10 -1.08 8.41
CA VAL A 17 -26.05 -0.75 9.39
C VAL A 17 -24.73 -0.40 8.71
N PHE A 18 -24.38 -1.04 7.59
CA PHE A 18 -23.15 -0.75 6.84
C PHE A 18 -23.22 0.63 6.17
N GLU A 19 -24.37 1.00 5.60
CA GLU A 19 -24.59 2.34 5.05
C GLU A 19 -24.48 3.44 6.12
N ARG A 20 -25.04 3.19 7.32
CA ARG A 20 -24.95 4.14 8.43
C ARG A 20 -23.52 4.26 8.96
N PHE A 21 -22.81 3.14 9.10
CA PHE A 21 -21.43 3.13 9.55
C PHE A 21 -20.52 3.90 8.59
N ASP A 22 -20.65 3.66 7.29
CA ASP A 22 -19.86 4.36 6.25
C ASP A 22 -20.07 5.88 6.30
N LYS A 23 -21.32 6.32 6.43
CA LYS A 23 -21.65 7.76 6.55
C LYS A 23 -21.08 8.39 7.82
N ALA A 24 -21.09 7.65 8.94
CA ALA A 24 -20.59 8.15 10.22
C ALA A 24 -19.05 8.22 10.26
N ASN A 25 -18.36 7.26 9.64
CA ASN A 25 -16.90 7.08 9.74
C ASN A 25 -16.12 7.62 8.54
N ALA A 26 -16.65 8.63 7.84
CA ALA A 26 -15.91 9.29 6.77
C ALA A 26 -14.60 9.91 7.31
N HIS A 27 -13.46 9.41 6.80
CA HIS A 27 -12.11 9.84 7.18
C HIS A 27 -11.92 11.36 7.10
N THR A 28 -11.15 11.89 8.05
CA THR A 28 -10.75 13.31 8.09
C THR A 28 -9.23 13.44 7.94
N LYS A 29 -8.78 14.49 7.24
CA LYS A 29 -7.36 14.87 7.16
C LYS A 29 -6.90 15.72 8.35
N GLY A 30 -7.74 15.87 9.38
CA GLY A 30 -7.43 16.69 10.56
C GLY A 30 -7.26 18.19 10.23
N GLY A 31 -7.84 18.68 9.13
CA GLY A 31 -7.67 20.07 8.69
C GLY A 31 -6.41 20.35 7.88
N ALA A 32 -5.53 19.37 7.68
CA ALA A 32 -4.34 19.49 6.84
C ALA A 32 -4.66 19.37 5.33
N ASP A 33 -3.79 19.93 4.49
CA ASP A 33 -3.89 19.79 3.02
C ASP A 33 -3.71 18.31 2.61
N TYR A 34 -2.72 17.65 3.22
CA TYR A 34 -2.36 16.27 2.94
C TYR A 34 -2.17 15.45 4.21
N SER A 35 -2.55 14.17 4.16
CA SER A 35 -2.12 13.17 5.13
C SER A 35 -0.85 12.47 4.65
N VAL A 36 -0.03 11.93 5.54
CA VAL A 36 1.12 11.09 5.18
C VAL A 36 0.72 9.95 4.24
N THR A 37 -0.36 9.24 4.55
CA THR A 37 -0.90 8.16 3.71
C THR A 37 -1.30 8.64 2.31
N GLY A 38 -1.74 9.89 2.18
CA GLY A 38 -2.02 10.52 0.89
C GLY A 38 -0.76 10.96 0.14
N LEU A 39 0.26 11.45 0.85
CA LEU A 39 1.52 11.91 0.27
C LEU A 39 2.37 10.78 -0.31
N ILE A 40 2.47 9.66 0.41
CA ILE A 40 3.26 8.51 -0.06
C ILE A 40 2.61 7.80 -1.26
N ASP A 41 1.30 7.99 -1.48
CA ASP A 41 0.60 7.51 -2.68
C ASP A 41 0.85 8.43 -3.89
N SER A 42 0.54 7.93 -5.08
CA SER A 42 0.77 8.61 -6.35
C SER A 42 0.00 9.94 -6.46
N PRO A 43 0.67 11.06 -6.79
CA PRO A 43 0.02 12.35 -7.01
C PRO A 43 -1.02 12.30 -8.12
N ARG A 44 -0.74 11.51 -9.17
CA ARG A 44 -1.66 11.29 -10.29
C ARG A 44 -2.93 10.60 -9.86
N VAL A 45 -2.82 9.53 -9.08
CA VAL A 45 -3.99 8.82 -8.54
C VAL A 45 -4.80 9.76 -7.64
N HIS A 46 -4.14 10.51 -6.74
CA HIS A 46 -4.81 11.46 -5.85
C HIS A 46 -5.59 12.53 -6.62
N ARG A 47 -4.96 13.18 -7.60
CA ARG A 47 -5.59 14.23 -8.42
C ARG A 47 -6.69 13.70 -9.33
N LEU A 48 -6.52 12.50 -9.92
CA LEU A 48 -7.59 11.87 -10.71
C LEU A 48 -8.78 11.50 -9.83
N ARG A 49 -8.55 10.99 -8.62
CA ARG A 49 -9.62 10.67 -7.65
C ARG A 49 -10.40 11.91 -7.25
N ALA A 50 -9.73 13.05 -7.08
CA ALA A 50 -10.36 14.33 -6.80
C ALA A 50 -11.14 14.87 -8.03
N LYS A 51 -10.53 14.83 -9.22
CA LYS A 51 -11.15 15.30 -10.47
C LYS A 51 -12.42 14.54 -10.83
N HIS A 52 -12.40 13.21 -10.69
CA HIS A 52 -13.51 12.33 -11.05
C HIS A 52 -14.32 11.89 -9.83
N HIS A 53 -14.28 12.65 -8.74
CA HIS A 53 -14.93 12.28 -7.48
C HIS A 53 -16.43 11.95 -7.66
N GLU A 54 -17.15 12.77 -8.43
CA GLU A 54 -18.59 12.58 -8.69
C GLU A 54 -18.92 11.38 -9.59
N GLU A 55 -17.99 11.01 -10.46
CA GLU A 55 -18.12 9.87 -11.38
C GLU A 55 -17.71 8.55 -10.74
N ARG A 56 -17.00 8.60 -9.60
CA ARG A 56 -16.56 7.41 -8.88
C ARG A 56 -17.71 6.79 -8.10
N GLU A 57 -17.81 5.48 -8.23
CA GLU A 57 -18.68 4.63 -7.42
C GLU A 57 -17.83 3.64 -6.63
N GLU A 58 -18.22 3.40 -5.38
CA GLU A 58 -17.59 2.40 -4.51
C GLU A 58 -18.70 1.58 -3.85
N ASP A 59 -18.63 0.25 -3.97
CA ASP A 59 -19.64 -0.60 -3.35
C ASP A 59 -19.33 -0.84 -1.86
N LEU A 60 -20.35 -0.87 -1.01
CA LEU A 60 -20.17 -1.16 0.41
C LEU A 60 -19.44 -2.46 0.70
N SER A 61 -19.62 -3.48 -0.15
CA SER A 61 -18.93 -4.76 0.03
C SER A 61 -17.40 -4.63 -0.07
N GLU A 62 -16.90 -3.65 -0.83
CA GLU A 62 -15.47 -3.38 -0.99
C GLU A 62 -14.87 -2.75 0.28
N LYS A 63 -15.71 -2.18 1.15
CA LYS A 63 -15.29 -1.54 2.42
C LYS A 63 -15.10 -2.51 3.58
N ALA A 64 -15.42 -3.81 3.41
CA ALA A 64 -15.34 -4.80 4.47
C ALA A 64 -13.96 -4.85 5.15
N TRP A 65 -12.87 -4.74 4.37
CA TRP A 65 -11.51 -4.74 4.91
C TRP A 65 -11.17 -3.45 5.66
N SER A 66 -11.67 -2.31 5.20
CA SER A 66 -11.50 -1.03 5.90
C SER A 66 -12.21 -1.05 7.25
N ILE A 67 -13.45 -1.54 7.28
CA ILE A 67 -14.25 -1.71 8.52
C ILE A 67 -13.51 -2.62 9.52
N LEU A 68 -12.96 -3.74 9.05
CA LEU A 68 -12.20 -4.65 9.91
C LEU A 68 -10.95 -3.96 10.47
N GLY A 69 -10.22 -3.21 9.66
CA GLY A 69 -9.07 -2.41 10.12
C GLY A 69 -9.46 -1.42 11.21
N THR A 70 -10.49 -0.60 10.97
CA THR A 70 -11.01 0.37 11.95
C THR A 70 -11.44 -0.31 13.24
N ALA A 71 -12.12 -1.45 13.16
CA ALA A 71 -12.57 -2.17 14.35
C ALA A 71 -11.38 -2.71 15.18
N VAL A 72 -10.33 -3.19 14.51
CA VAL A 72 -9.12 -3.69 15.17
C VAL A 72 -8.39 -2.56 15.88
N HIS A 73 -8.19 -1.41 15.24
CA HIS A 73 -7.58 -0.22 15.85
C HIS A 73 -8.31 0.19 17.13
N ALA A 74 -9.64 0.39 17.04
CA ALA A 74 -10.47 0.79 18.17
C ALA A 74 -10.44 -0.19 19.36
N ILE A 75 -10.27 -1.49 19.10
CA ILE A 75 -10.14 -2.50 20.17
C ILE A 75 -8.77 -2.40 20.85
N LEU A 76 -7.71 -2.24 20.06
CA LEU A 76 -6.33 -2.23 20.56
C LEU A 76 -6.01 -0.96 21.35
N GLU A 77 -6.59 0.17 20.96
CA GLU A 77 -6.51 1.42 21.71
C GLU A 77 -6.97 1.25 23.16
N GLY A 78 -8.03 0.47 23.40
CA GLY A 78 -8.53 0.18 24.74
C GLY A 78 -7.62 -0.70 25.61
N GLY A 79 -6.56 -1.27 25.03
CA GLY A 79 -5.57 -2.10 25.71
C GLY A 79 -4.25 -1.40 26.01
N ALA A 80 -4.12 -0.10 25.70
CA ALA A 80 -2.90 0.65 25.94
C ALA A 80 -2.68 0.96 27.43
N GLU A 81 -1.43 0.87 27.87
CA GLU A 81 -1.00 1.25 29.22
C GLU A 81 -0.98 2.79 29.38
N PRO A 82 -1.06 3.33 30.61
CA PRO A 82 -1.12 4.78 30.85
C PRO A 82 0.03 5.59 30.24
N GLU A 83 1.22 5.01 30.14
CA GLU A 83 2.41 5.66 29.59
C GLU A 83 2.47 5.59 28.05
N GLN A 84 1.61 4.80 27.42
CA GLN A 84 1.51 4.72 25.96
C GLN A 84 0.56 5.79 25.42
N ILE A 85 0.91 6.35 24.27
CA ILE A 85 0.07 7.34 23.58
C ILE A 85 -0.61 6.66 22.39
N VAL A 86 -1.93 6.70 22.34
CA VAL A 86 -2.75 6.12 21.27
C VAL A 86 -3.35 7.20 20.38
N GLU A 87 -3.47 6.91 19.08
CA GLU A 87 -4.12 7.76 18.07
C GLU A 87 -3.68 9.25 18.04
N GLU A 88 -2.41 9.54 18.31
CA GLU A 88 -1.92 10.93 18.22
C GLU A 88 -1.77 11.38 16.77
N ARG A 89 -2.13 12.64 16.51
CA ARG A 89 -1.95 13.27 15.20
C ARG A 89 -0.91 14.38 15.25
N PHE A 90 0.17 14.18 14.51
CA PHE A 90 1.19 15.20 14.29
C PHE A 90 0.85 16.08 13.08
N HIS A 91 1.28 17.33 13.15
CA HIS A 91 1.09 18.32 12.10
C HIS A 91 2.40 19.05 11.82
N ALA A 92 2.67 19.36 10.55
CA ALA A 92 3.79 20.21 10.18
C ALA A 92 3.44 21.11 8.99
N GLU A 93 4.03 22.30 8.97
CA GLU A 93 4.06 23.16 7.80
C GLU A 93 5.31 22.82 6.97
N ILE A 94 5.08 22.34 5.74
CA ILE A 94 6.15 21.95 4.82
C ILE A 94 6.29 23.05 3.76
N PRO A 95 7.41 23.80 3.76
CA PRO A 95 7.66 24.79 2.72
C PRO A 95 7.97 24.07 1.40
N CYS A 96 7.20 24.37 0.37
CA CYS A 96 7.45 23.90 -1.00
C CYS A 96 7.71 25.11 -1.92
N ALA A 97 8.20 24.85 -3.14
CA ALA A 97 8.59 25.89 -4.10
C ALA A 97 7.57 27.05 -4.28
N ASP A 98 6.28 26.74 -4.41
CA ASP A 98 5.24 27.75 -4.72
C ASP A 98 4.38 28.16 -3.51
N LYS A 99 4.35 27.34 -2.46
CA LYS A 99 3.51 27.54 -1.27
C LYS A 99 3.97 26.64 -0.12
N THR A 100 3.62 27.02 1.10
CA THR A 100 3.65 26.11 2.25
C THR A 100 2.38 25.27 2.25
N VAL A 101 2.51 23.97 2.56
CA VAL A 101 1.37 23.07 2.76
C VAL A 101 1.38 22.49 4.17
N THR A 102 0.19 22.27 4.73
CA THR A 102 0.07 21.58 6.01
C THR A 102 -0.03 20.08 5.77
N VAL A 103 0.82 19.31 6.44
CA VAL A 103 0.83 17.84 6.40
C VAL A 103 0.46 17.30 7.77
N SER A 104 -0.34 16.23 7.82
CA SER A 104 -0.62 15.51 9.06
C SER A 104 -0.38 14.01 8.96
N GLY A 105 -0.05 13.39 10.09
CA GLY A 105 0.06 11.94 10.23
C GLY A 105 -0.58 11.51 11.53
N GLN A 106 -1.38 10.43 11.49
CA GLN A 106 -1.96 9.84 12.69
C GLN A 106 -1.23 8.54 12.97
N VAL A 107 -0.60 8.45 14.13
CA VAL A 107 0.12 7.26 14.60
C VAL A 107 -0.81 6.44 15.49
N ASP A 108 -0.79 5.12 15.35
CA ASP A 108 -1.71 4.26 16.09
C ASP A 108 -1.29 4.12 17.56
N LEU A 109 0.01 3.89 17.80
CA LEU A 109 0.57 3.71 19.13
C LEU A 109 2.00 4.27 19.23
N GLN A 110 2.30 4.92 20.35
CA GLN A 110 3.65 5.29 20.75
C GLN A 110 3.98 4.65 22.10
N THR A 111 5.05 3.86 22.13
CA THR A 111 5.51 3.20 23.36
C THR A 111 6.79 3.86 23.87
N PRO A 112 6.80 4.35 25.12
CA PRO A 112 7.97 5.03 25.67
C PRO A 112 9.14 4.07 25.88
N THR A 113 10.35 4.60 25.71
CA THR A 113 11.63 3.93 25.96
C THR A 113 12.56 4.89 26.71
N SER A 114 13.76 4.42 27.09
CA SER A 114 14.79 5.30 27.66
C SER A 114 15.35 6.34 26.69
N HIS A 115 15.05 6.24 25.38
CA HIS A 115 15.66 7.05 24.31
C HIS A 115 14.63 7.75 23.42
N GLY A 116 13.36 7.84 23.85
CA GLY A 116 12.26 8.38 23.06
C GLY A 116 11.14 7.36 22.89
N TYR A 117 10.36 7.46 21.82
CA TYR A 117 9.20 6.59 21.58
C TYR A 117 9.44 5.61 20.41
N ILE A 118 8.90 4.40 20.55
CA ILE A 118 8.70 3.49 19.43
C ILE A 118 7.34 3.79 18.82
N ILE A 119 7.31 4.24 17.57
CA ILE A 119 6.07 4.46 16.81
C ILE A 119 5.66 3.13 16.17
N SER A 120 4.47 2.66 16.52
CA SER A 120 3.89 1.42 16.00
C SER A 120 2.63 1.71 15.18
N ASP A 121 2.49 1.02 14.06
CA ASP A 121 1.27 1.06 13.22
C ASP A 121 0.72 -0.37 13.08
N TYR A 122 -0.58 -0.54 13.36
CA TYR A 122 -1.26 -1.82 13.32
C TYR A 122 -1.73 -2.11 11.91
N LYS A 123 -1.36 -3.28 11.38
CA LYS A 123 -1.79 -3.71 10.04
C LYS A 123 -2.47 -5.06 10.06
N THR A 124 -3.76 -5.09 9.76
CA THR A 124 -4.47 -6.34 9.43
C THR A 124 -4.08 -6.78 8.02
N THR A 125 -3.32 -7.86 7.90
CA THR A 125 -2.72 -8.31 6.63
C THR A 125 -2.79 -9.83 6.46
N GLY A 126 -2.44 -10.31 5.27
CA GLY A 126 -2.38 -11.75 4.97
C GLY A 126 -0.98 -12.33 5.21
N ALA A 127 -0.90 -13.63 5.50
CA ALA A 127 0.35 -14.33 5.79
C ALA A 127 1.36 -14.16 4.65
N PHE A 128 0.92 -14.36 3.39
CA PHE A 128 1.78 -14.18 2.21
C PHE A 128 2.41 -12.78 2.14
N ALA A 129 1.68 -11.74 2.55
CA ALA A 129 2.20 -10.38 2.51
C ALA A 129 3.33 -10.17 3.52
N VAL A 130 3.25 -10.81 4.70
CA VAL A 130 4.31 -10.81 5.71
C VAL A 130 5.50 -11.62 5.20
N GLN A 131 5.27 -12.82 4.67
CA GLN A 131 6.33 -13.68 4.11
C GLN A 131 7.11 -13.00 2.98
N ALA A 132 6.39 -12.33 2.08
CA ALA A 132 6.99 -11.65 0.94
C ALA A 132 7.70 -10.34 1.33
N ASN A 133 7.47 -9.80 2.53
CA ASN A 133 8.04 -8.52 3.00
C ASN A 133 8.46 -8.65 4.47
N PRO A 134 9.46 -9.49 4.78
CA PRO A 134 9.86 -9.77 6.16
C PRO A 134 10.43 -8.54 6.88
N GLU A 135 10.95 -7.56 6.15
CA GLU A 135 11.46 -6.27 6.65
C GLU A 135 10.42 -5.16 6.59
N GLY A 136 9.17 -5.50 6.28
CA GLY A 136 8.08 -4.56 6.04
C GLY A 136 7.94 -4.18 4.58
N LYS A 137 6.72 -3.77 4.20
CA LYS A 137 6.43 -3.36 2.84
C LYS A 137 7.05 -1.98 2.54
N PRO A 138 7.49 -1.71 1.30
CA PRO A 138 8.01 -0.39 0.92
C PRO A 138 7.08 0.77 1.31
N GLU A 139 5.76 0.62 1.14
CA GLU A 139 4.79 1.64 1.53
C GLU A 139 4.74 1.88 3.05
N HIS A 140 4.95 0.84 3.87
CA HIS A 140 4.96 0.96 5.32
C HIS A 140 6.25 1.64 5.80
N ILE A 141 7.39 1.28 5.21
CA ILE A 141 8.69 1.91 5.51
C ILE A 141 8.60 3.42 5.24
N LYS A 142 8.08 3.81 4.07
CA LYS A 142 7.84 5.22 3.71
C LYS A 142 6.86 5.90 4.68
N GLN A 143 5.75 5.24 5.02
CA GLN A 143 4.73 5.79 5.92
C GLN A 143 5.31 6.09 7.32
N LEU A 144 5.97 5.11 7.94
CA LEU A 144 6.47 5.25 9.30
C LEU A 144 7.66 6.23 9.38
N ASN A 145 8.49 6.31 8.35
CA ASN A 145 9.55 7.32 8.31
C ASN A 145 9.00 8.74 8.13
N CYS A 146 7.92 8.93 7.37
CA CYS A 146 7.20 10.20 7.36
C CYS A 146 6.57 10.52 8.74
N TYR A 147 6.05 9.53 9.47
CA TYR A 147 5.59 9.73 10.84
C TYR A 147 6.74 10.12 11.78
N ALA A 148 7.91 9.50 11.65
CA ALA A 148 9.09 9.87 12.42
C ALA A 148 9.51 11.33 12.16
N ALA A 149 9.54 11.75 10.90
CA ALA A 149 9.84 13.14 10.54
C ALA A 149 8.82 14.12 11.14
N LEU A 150 7.52 13.81 11.06
CA LEU A 150 6.48 14.64 11.68
C LEU A 150 6.60 14.69 13.20
N ALA A 151 6.86 13.56 13.86
CA ALA A 151 7.05 13.48 15.30
C ALA A 151 8.21 14.38 15.74
N ARG A 152 9.37 14.32 15.06
CA ARG A 152 10.52 15.19 15.33
C ARG A 152 10.21 16.68 15.14
N LEU A 153 9.47 17.03 14.08
CA LEU A 153 8.99 18.40 13.86
C LEU A 153 7.99 18.88 14.95
N ASN A 154 7.42 17.95 15.72
CA ASN A 154 6.56 18.22 16.88
C ASN A 154 7.31 17.98 18.22
N GLU A 155 8.64 18.04 18.20
CA GLU A 155 9.51 17.92 19.39
C GLU A 155 9.40 16.54 20.09
N VAL A 156 9.01 15.50 19.36
CA VAL A 156 8.94 14.11 19.84
C VAL A 156 10.14 13.31 19.34
N GLU A 157 10.93 12.81 20.29
CA GLU A 157 12.07 11.91 20.05
C GLU A 157 11.60 10.51 19.63
N VAL A 158 12.15 9.99 18.53
CA VAL A 158 11.78 8.70 17.95
C VAL A 158 12.93 7.71 18.09
N ALA A 159 12.71 6.67 18.90
CA ALA A 159 13.69 5.63 19.20
C ALA A 159 13.59 4.42 18.25
N GLY A 160 12.45 4.23 17.57
CA GLY A 160 12.26 3.13 16.65
C GLY A 160 10.90 3.13 15.96
N LEU A 161 10.78 2.31 14.92
CA LEU A 161 9.58 2.17 14.09
C LEU A 161 9.22 0.69 13.96
N GLU A 162 7.94 0.36 14.05
CA GLU A 162 7.50 -1.01 13.78
C GLU A 162 6.09 -1.13 13.23
N ILE A 163 5.86 -2.20 12.48
CA ILE A 163 4.51 -2.65 12.15
C ILE A 163 4.14 -3.79 13.10
N ILE A 164 2.97 -3.68 13.71
CA ILE A 164 2.33 -4.78 14.42
C ILE A 164 1.33 -5.43 13.45
N ALA A 165 1.78 -6.50 12.78
CA ALA A 165 1.00 -7.21 11.77
C ALA A 165 0.06 -8.22 12.42
N ILE A 166 -1.23 -8.11 12.10
CA ILE A 166 -2.30 -9.02 12.54
C ILE A 166 -2.69 -9.87 11.34
N VAL A 167 -2.26 -11.14 11.35
CA VAL A 167 -2.33 -12.07 10.23
C VAL A 167 -3.70 -12.75 10.21
N ARG A 168 -4.62 -12.22 9.41
CA ARG A 168 -6.04 -12.62 9.40
C ARG A 168 -6.32 -14.02 8.87
N ASP A 169 -5.42 -14.57 8.07
CA ASP A 169 -5.48 -15.91 7.46
C ASP A 169 -4.42 -16.85 8.04
N TRP A 170 -3.96 -16.57 9.27
CA TRP A 170 -3.01 -17.42 9.97
C TRP A 170 -3.58 -18.80 10.29
N THR A 171 -2.77 -19.85 10.15
CA THR A 171 -3.12 -21.22 10.50
C THR A 171 -1.95 -21.93 11.19
N ALA A 172 -2.25 -22.77 12.19
CA ALA A 172 -1.24 -23.58 12.88
C ALA A 172 -0.53 -24.55 11.91
N SER A 173 -1.26 -25.15 10.97
CA SER A 173 -0.68 -26.02 9.96
C SER A 173 0.22 -25.29 8.97
N GLY A 174 -0.02 -24.00 8.71
CA GLY A 174 0.89 -23.15 7.94
C GLY A 174 2.24 -22.98 8.65
N ALA A 175 2.19 -22.68 9.95
CA ALA A 175 3.40 -22.49 10.78
C ALA A 175 4.22 -23.78 10.95
N GLU A 176 3.59 -24.95 10.96
CA GLU A 176 4.30 -26.24 11.02
C GLU A 176 5.00 -26.60 9.71
N ARG A 177 4.44 -26.18 8.56
CA ARG A 177 4.88 -26.63 7.23
C ARG A 177 5.99 -25.79 6.62
N SER A 178 6.08 -24.52 6.99
CA SER A 178 6.98 -23.58 6.32
C SER A 178 7.73 -22.73 7.33
N SER A 179 9.06 -22.75 7.26
CA SER A 179 9.92 -21.97 8.15
C SER A 179 9.83 -20.46 7.91
N ASP A 180 9.33 -20.04 6.75
CA ASP A 180 9.11 -18.65 6.40
C ASP A 180 7.70 -18.15 6.79
N TYR A 181 6.79 -19.04 7.23
CA TYR A 181 5.44 -18.65 7.64
C TYR A 181 5.46 -17.98 9.02
N PRO A 182 4.60 -16.97 9.26
CA PRO A 182 4.50 -16.35 10.57
C PRO A 182 4.32 -17.37 11.70
N VAL A 183 5.24 -17.39 12.66
CA VAL A 183 5.18 -18.33 13.80
C VAL A 183 3.98 -18.07 14.72
N ALA A 184 3.43 -16.85 14.66
CA ALA A 184 2.27 -16.41 15.43
C ALA A 184 1.34 -15.57 14.55
N PRO A 185 0.03 -15.48 14.90
CA PRO A 185 -0.92 -14.63 14.19
C PRO A 185 -0.69 -13.12 14.40
N ILE A 186 0.12 -12.73 15.38
CA ILE A 186 0.55 -11.36 15.61
C ILE A 186 2.07 -11.33 15.51
N VAL A 187 2.59 -10.49 14.62
CA VAL A 187 4.03 -10.38 14.35
C VAL A 187 4.46 -8.93 14.44
N ARG A 188 5.52 -8.66 15.17
CA ARG A 188 6.20 -7.36 15.16
C ARG A 188 7.24 -7.38 14.05
N ILE A 189 7.17 -6.39 13.17
CA ILE A 189 8.08 -6.20 12.04
C ILE A 189 8.80 -4.89 12.29
N PRO A 190 10.06 -4.92 12.76
CA PRO A 190 10.88 -3.72 12.88
C PRO A 190 11.02 -3.06 11.52
N ILE A 191 10.84 -1.74 11.48
CA ILE A 191 11.00 -0.93 10.28
C ILE A 191 12.30 -0.16 10.38
N GLU A 192 13.10 -0.21 9.32
CA GLU A 192 14.31 0.58 9.22
C GLU A 192 13.97 2.08 9.32
N MET A 193 14.54 2.73 10.32
CA MET A 193 14.42 4.17 10.51
C MET A 193 15.51 4.87 9.70
N TRP A 194 15.09 5.75 8.81
CA TRP A 194 15.98 6.58 8.01
C TRP A 194 16.62 7.66 8.88
N ASP A 195 17.77 8.15 8.40
CA ASP A 195 18.38 9.38 8.88
C ASP A 195 17.36 10.53 8.82
N GLU A 196 17.44 11.44 9.78
CA GLU A 196 16.47 12.51 9.97
C GLU A 196 16.33 13.38 8.72
N GLU A 197 17.46 13.77 8.11
CA GLU A 197 17.49 14.58 6.91
C GLU A 197 16.89 13.84 5.71
N VAL A 198 17.10 12.52 5.62
CA VAL A 198 16.54 11.70 4.54
C VAL A 198 15.02 11.59 4.66
N ALA A 199 14.52 11.35 5.87
CA ALA A 199 13.08 11.28 6.14
C ALA A 199 12.39 12.63 5.88
N TYR A 200 13.00 13.73 6.34
CA TYR A 200 12.49 15.07 6.09
C TYR A 200 12.50 15.41 4.60
N GLN A 201 13.61 15.15 3.90
CA GLN A 201 13.69 15.43 2.46
C GLN A 201 12.67 14.62 1.67
N TYR A 202 12.48 13.34 2.00
CA TYR A 202 11.44 12.53 1.38
C TYR A 202 10.04 13.13 1.59
N LEU A 203 9.73 13.59 2.81
CA LEU A 203 8.45 14.25 3.11
C LEU A 203 8.25 15.51 2.25
N VAL A 204 9.28 16.34 2.11
CA VAL A 204 9.29 17.54 1.25
C VAL A 204 9.08 17.16 -0.21
N ASP A 205 9.87 16.23 -0.75
CA ASP A 205 9.78 15.79 -2.16
C ASP A 205 8.37 15.28 -2.50
N ARG A 206 7.74 14.54 -1.56
CA ARG A 206 6.35 14.10 -1.72
C ARG A 206 5.38 15.27 -1.70
N ALA A 207 5.51 16.20 -0.75
CA ALA A 207 4.67 17.38 -0.70
C ALA A 207 4.79 18.19 -2.01
N GLU A 208 6.00 18.38 -2.53
CA GLU A 208 6.26 19.04 -3.80
C GLU A 208 5.59 18.32 -4.97
N ALA A 209 5.79 17.01 -5.10
CA ALA A 209 5.18 16.21 -6.17
C ALA A 209 3.65 16.29 -6.19
N HIS A 210 3.01 16.50 -5.04
CA HIS A 210 1.56 16.66 -4.91
C HIS A 210 1.03 18.07 -5.23
N ILE A 211 1.89 19.09 -5.20
CA ILE A 211 1.50 20.46 -5.55
C ILE A 211 1.87 20.86 -6.98
N GLN A 212 2.75 20.09 -7.64
CA GLN A 212 3.15 20.34 -9.02
C GLN A 212 1.92 20.49 -9.95
N LYS A 213 2.00 21.49 -10.83
CA LYS A 213 0.91 21.83 -11.77
C LYS A 213 0.63 20.67 -12.73
N ASP A 214 1.67 20.09 -13.29
CA ASP A 214 1.57 18.93 -14.17
C ASP A 214 1.43 17.64 -13.35
N LEU A 215 0.66 16.68 -13.87
CA LEU A 215 0.43 15.40 -13.21
C LEU A 215 1.64 14.48 -13.47
N PRO A 216 2.52 14.23 -12.47
CA PRO A 216 3.64 13.33 -12.68
C PRO A 216 3.14 11.92 -13.05
N GLU A 217 3.94 11.21 -13.84
CA GLU A 217 3.65 9.83 -14.18
C GLU A 217 3.69 8.92 -12.96
N CYS A 218 2.78 7.94 -12.89
CA CYS A 218 2.91 6.91 -11.89
C CYS A 218 4.21 6.14 -12.17
N SER A 219 5.01 5.85 -11.15
CA SER A 219 6.18 4.97 -11.29
C SER A 219 5.77 3.51 -11.45
N PHE A 220 6.69 2.64 -11.86
CA PHE A 220 6.45 1.19 -11.88
C PHE A 220 6.09 0.64 -10.50
N GLU A 221 6.72 1.16 -9.44
CA GLU A 221 6.38 0.81 -8.07
C GLU A 221 4.94 1.25 -7.73
N GLU A 222 4.57 2.49 -8.05
CA GLU A 222 3.22 3.02 -7.80
C GLU A 222 2.13 2.29 -8.60
N MET A 223 2.47 1.68 -9.74
CA MET A 223 1.55 0.84 -10.55
C MET A 223 1.53 -0.63 -10.14
N TRP A 224 2.32 -1.03 -9.15
CA TRP A 224 2.55 -2.44 -8.78
C TRP A 224 2.96 -3.28 -9.99
N ALA A 225 3.90 -2.75 -10.76
CA ALA A 225 4.32 -3.37 -12.01
C ALA A 225 5.12 -4.64 -11.73
N ARG A 226 4.72 -5.74 -12.35
CA ARG A 226 5.48 -7.00 -12.35
C ARG A 226 6.25 -7.11 -13.66
N PRO A 227 7.57 -7.36 -13.64
CA PRO A 227 8.36 -7.47 -14.85
C PRO A 227 7.81 -8.55 -15.80
N PRO A 228 8.16 -8.49 -17.10
CA PRO A 228 7.81 -9.56 -18.02
C PRO A 228 8.41 -10.89 -17.57
N VAL A 229 7.73 -11.98 -17.90
CA VAL A 229 8.16 -13.35 -17.57
C VAL A 229 8.16 -14.18 -18.85
N TYR A 230 9.24 -14.91 -19.08
CA TYR A 230 9.40 -15.73 -20.28
C TYR A 230 9.07 -17.19 -19.94
N ALA A 231 8.00 -17.72 -20.55
CA ALA A 231 7.50 -19.05 -20.28
C ALA A 231 7.92 -20.02 -21.38
N VAL A 232 8.63 -21.08 -21.00
CA VAL A 232 8.97 -22.16 -21.94
C VAL A 232 7.83 -23.19 -21.95
N HIS A 233 7.24 -23.40 -23.12
CA HIS A 233 6.15 -24.35 -23.35
C HIS A 233 6.62 -25.47 -24.27
N GLU A 234 6.42 -26.71 -23.85
CA GLU A 234 6.61 -27.88 -24.73
C GLU A 234 5.39 -28.07 -25.65
N LEU A 235 5.62 -28.68 -26.81
CA LEU A 235 4.57 -29.15 -27.70
C LEU A 235 3.94 -30.44 -27.14
N ALA A 236 2.62 -30.53 -27.25
CA ALA A 236 1.87 -31.75 -27.08
C ALA A 236 2.08 -32.67 -28.29
N LYS A 237 1.67 -33.95 -28.16
CA LYS A 237 1.71 -34.90 -29.28
C LYS A 237 0.89 -34.45 -30.48
N SER A 238 -0.10 -33.57 -30.26
CA SER A 238 -0.91 -32.92 -31.30
C SER A 238 -0.17 -31.83 -32.07
N GLY A 239 1.03 -31.42 -31.63
CA GLY A 239 1.78 -30.29 -32.21
C GLY A 239 1.38 -28.92 -31.69
N GLU A 240 0.46 -28.83 -30.73
CA GLU A 240 0.07 -27.57 -30.07
C GLU A 240 0.88 -27.34 -28.80
N LEU A 241 1.09 -26.08 -28.40
CA LEU A 241 1.73 -25.78 -27.11
C LEU A 241 0.87 -26.28 -25.95
N ARG A 242 1.53 -26.94 -24.98
CA ARG A 242 0.87 -27.31 -23.73
C ARG A 242 0.41 -26.07 -22.98
N LYS A 243 -0.79 -26.13 -22.38
CA LYS A 243 -1.36 -25.02 -21.60
C LYS A 243 -0.49 -24.61 -20.41
N ARG A 244 0.18 -25.57 -19.77
CA ARG A 244 1.07 -25.33 -18.64
C ARG A 244 2.50 -25.13 -19.16
N ALA A 245 3.14 -24.04 -18.73
CA ALA A 245 4.56 -23.83 -18.98
C ALA A 245 5.39 -24.89 -18.24
N SER A 246 6.44 -25.39 -18.88
CA SER A 246 7.42 -26.28 -18.26
C SER A 246 8.27 -25.51 -17.26
N LYS A 247 8.66 -24.27 -17.58
CA LYS A 247 9.42 -23.39 -16.70
C LYS A 247 9.19 -21.90 -17.03
N LEU A 248 9.40 -21.05 -16.03
CA LEU A 248 9.36 -19.59 -16.15
C LEU A 248 10.75 -19.01 -15.90
N PHE A 249 11.09 -17.94 -16.60
CA PHE A 249 12.35 -17.22 -16.50
C PHE A 249 12.11 -15.70 -16.41
N ASP A 250 12.99 -15.01 -15.71
CA ASP A 250 12.94 -13.55 -15.56
C ASP A 250 13.65 -12.81 -16.71
N ASN A 251 14.36 -13.52 -17.58
CA ASN A 251 15.01 -12.97 -18.76
C ASN A 251 14.82 -13.87 -19.98
N GLN A 252 14.83 -13.25 -21.16
CA GLN A 252 14.59 -13.91 -22.44
C GLN A 252 15.70 -14.90 -22.81
N THR A 253 16.96 -14.51 -22.57
CA THR A 253 18.14 -15.28 -22.98
C THR A 253 18.17 -16.66 -22.33
N ASP A 254 17.88 -16.77 -21.04
CA ASP A 254 17.85 -18.05 -20.32
C ASP A 254 16.68 -18.94 -20.78
N ALA A 255 15.53 -18.33 -21.08
CA ALA A 255 14.39 -19.06 -21.62
C ALA A 255 14.69 -19.64 -23.00
N GLU A 256 15.35 -18.87 -23.86
CA GLU A 256 15.78 -19.30 -25.19
C GLU A 256 16.85 -20.40 -25.11
N ALA A 257 17.83 -20.26 -24.22
CA ALA A 257 18.85 -21.27 -24.00
C ALA A 257 18.24 -22.62 -23.57
N MET A 258 17.24 -22.60 -22.68
CA MET A 258 16.51 -23.82 -22.31
C MET A 258 15.70 -24.37 -23.49
N SER A 259 15.03 -23.50 -24.25
CA SER A 259 14.19 -23.92 -25.38
C SER A 259 15.00 -24.59 -26.49
N LEU A 260 16.22 -24.11 -26.78
CA LEU A 260 17.15 -24.73 -27.73
C LEU A 260 17.54 -26.16 -27.34
N GLY A 261 17.61 -26.45 -26.03
CA GLY A 261 17.90 -27.79 -25.51
C GLY A 261 16.71 -28.75 -25.51
N LEU A 262 15.49 -28.28 -25.81
CA LEU A 262 14.26 -29.06 -25.75
C LEU A 262 13.61 -29.13 -27.13
N SER A 263 13.63 -30.33 -27.73
CA SER A 263 12.97 -30.60 -29.00
C SER A 263 11.46 -30.34 -28.90
N GLY A 264 10.94 -29.47 -29.76
CA GLY A 264 9.53 -29.11 -29.75
C GLY A 264 9.14 -28.27 -28.54
N SER A 265 9.86 -27.18 -28.29
CA SER A 265 9.50 -26.18 -27.29
C SER A 265 9.48 -24.77 -27.90
N GLN A 266 8.75 -23.86 -27.27
CA GLN A 266 8.68 -22.46 -27.65
C GLN A 266 8.69 -21.58 -26.42
N VAL A 267 9.39 -20.45 -26.51
CA VAL A 267 9.34 -19.37 -25.52
C VAL A 267 8.14 -18.47 -25.82
N VAL A 268 7.32 -18.22 -24.81
CA VAL A 268 6.20 -17.28 -24.85
C VAL A 268 6.48 -16.19 -23.84
N GLU A 269 6.69 -14.96 -24.31
CA GLU A 269 6.79 -13.80 -23.44
C GLU A 269 5.42 -13.49 -22.83
N ARG A 270 5.39 -13.31 -21.51
CA ARG A 270 4.25 -12.75 -20.79
C ARG A 270 4.62 -11.30 -20.47
N PRO A 271 3.93 -10.31 -21.07
CA PRO A 271 4.31 -8.91 -20.92
C PRO A 271 4.19 -8.45 -19.47
N ARG A 272 4.86 -7.34 -19.17
CA ARG A 272 4.78 -6.63 -17.89
C ARG A 272 3.32 -6.41 -17.51
N LYS A 273 2.98 -6.72 -16.26
CA LYS A 273 1.64 -6.48 -15.72
C LYS A 273 1.62 -5.26 -14.82
N PHE A 274 0.57 -4.46 -14.90
CA PHE A 274 0.38 -3.29 -14.07
C PHE A 274 -0.77 -3.55 -13.10
N ALA A 275 -0.50 -4.39 -12.09
CA ALA A 275 -1.55 -5.00 -11.27
C ALA A 275 -2.50 -3.98 -10.63
N ARG A 276 -1.99 -2.82 -10.21
CA ARG A 276 -2.79 -1.74 -9.62
C ARG A 276 -3.84 -1.18 -10.59
N CYS A 277 -3.46 -1.01 -11.86
CA CYS A 277 -4.30 -0.45 -12.90
C CYS A 277 -5.21 -1.51 -13.54
N GLU A 278 -4.69 -2.71 -13.78
CA GLU A 278 -5.43 -3.85 -14.36
C GLU A 278 -6.56 -4.32 -13.44
N GLY A 279 -6.28 -4.41 -12.14
CA GLY A 279 -7.27 -4.84 -11.13
C GLY A 279 -8.20 -3.72 -10.66
N GLY A 280 -8.08 -2.50 -11.20
CA GLY A 280 -8.91 -1.36 -10.79
C GLY A 280 -8.61 -0.84 -9.37
N TYR A 281 -7.52 -1.27 -8.72
CA TYR A 281 -7.19 -0.90 -7.34
C TYR A 281 -6.85 0.59 -7.15
N CYS A 282 -6.44 1.30 -8.21
CA CYS A 282 -6.31 2.76 -8.12
C CYS A 282 -7.67 3.49 -8.13
N GLY A 283 -8.75 2.84 -8.59
CA GLY A 283 -10.11 3.37 -8.67
C GLY A 283 -10.31 4.45 -9.74
N VAL A 284 -9.32 4.68 -10.60
CA VAL A 284 -9.31 5.77 -11.61
C VAL A 284 -8.65 5.37 -12.93
N SER A 285 -8.31 4.09 -13.12
CA SER A 285 -7.58 3.59 -14.29
C SER A 285 -8.30 3.89 -15.61
N GLN A 286 -9.64 3.92 -15.61
CA GLN A 286 -10.46 4.23 -16.78
C GLN A 286 -10.27 5.67 -17.30
N TRP A 287 -9.87 6.61 -16.43
CA TRP A 287 -9.62 8.01 -16.79
C TRP A 287 -8.12 8.33 -16.92
N CYS A 288 -7.24 7.35 -16.71
CA CYS A 288 -5.79 7.57 -16.69
C CYS A 288 -5.18 7.49 -18.10
N GLU A 289 -4.66 8.61 -18.61
CA GLU A 289 -4.02 8.69 -19.94
C GLU A 289 -2.76 7.82 -20.05
N GLN A 290 -1.92 7.78 -19.02
CA GLN A 290 -0.76 6.89 -18.99
C GLN A 290 -1.17 5.43 -19.11
N TYR A 291 -2.18 4.99 -18.37
CA TYR A 291 -2.63 3.59 -18.47
C TYR A 291 -3.25 3.28 -19.84
N LYS A 292 -3.96 4.23 -20.46
CA LYS A 292 -4.43 4.09 -21.84
C LYS A 292 -3.25 3.91 -22.81
N SER A 293 -2.22 4.76 -22.70
CA SER A 293 -1.03 4.68 -23.54
C SER A 293 -0.23 3.38 -23.37
N ILE A 294 -0.29 2.78 -22.17
CA ILE A 294 0.33 1.47 -21.88
C ILE A 294 -0.47 0.34 -22.54
N LYS A 295 -1.81 0.43 -22.58
CA LYS A 295 -2.69 -0.59 -23.19
C LYS A 295 -2.69 -0.58 -24.71
N GLU A 296 -2.37 0.56 -25.32
CA GLU A 296 -2.33 0.74 -26.77
C GLU A 296 -1.02 0.25 -27.42
N LYS A 297 0.00 -0.07 -26.60
CA LYS A 297 1.29 -0.61 -27.02
C LYS A 297 1.33 -2.12 -26.87
#